data_AF-A0A4Q3TGX8-F1
#
_entry.id   AF-A0A4Q3TGX8-F1
#
_cell.length_a   1.000
_cell.length_b   1.000
_cell.length_c   1.000
_cell.angle_alpha   90.00
_cell.angle_beta   90.00
_cell.angle_gamma   90.00
#
_symmetry.space_group_name_H-M   'P 1'
#
loop_
_entity.id
_entity.type
_entity.pdbx_description
1 polymer ?
#
loop_
_entity_poly.entity_id
_entity_poly.type
_entity_poly.pdbx_seq_one_letter_code
_entity_poly.pdbx_strand_id
1 'polypeptide(L)'
;MSLLQVQNLVVEFPNRRGTLRALDSISFEIAPGEILGVVGESGAGKSLTGAAIIGLLEPPGRIASGQILLEGQRIDNLRYEQMRHIRGRKIGAIFQDPLT
;
A
#
# COMPACT_ATOMS: atom_id res chain seq x y z
N MET A 1 11.17 14.95 9.31
CA MET A 1 11.26 14.20 8.03
C MET A 1 10.32 13.01 8.15
N SER A 2 9.52 12.74 7.13
CA SER A 2 8.58 11.60 7.13
C SER A 2 9.29 10.29 6.76
N LEU A 3 8.96 9.20 7.47
CA LEU A 3 9.48 7.85 7.21
C LEU A 3 8.75 7.20 6.04
N LEU A 4 7.42 7.29 6.04
CA LEU A 4 6.56 6.76 4.98
C LEU A 4 5.62 7.86 4.50
N GLN A 5 5.54 8.05 3.18
CA GLN A 5 4.56 8.95 2.57
C GLN A 5 3.76 8.19 1.53
N VAL A 6 2.44 8.28 1.63
CA VAL A 6 1.50 7.83 0.61
C VAL A 6 0.88 9.09 0.02
N GLN A 7 1.00 9.27 -1.30
CA GLN A 7 0.60 10.50 -1.97
C GLN A 7 -0.36 10.21 -3.13
N ASN A 8 -1.59 10.72 -3.02
CA ASN A 8 -2.66 10.61 -4.01
C ASN A 8 -2.83 9.19 -4.56
N LEU A 9 -2.72 8.20 -3.68
CA LEU A 9 -2.70 6.79 -4.07
C LEU A 9 -4.08 6.35 -4.53
N VAL A 10 -4.17 5.87 -5.77
CA VAL A 10 -5.35 5.24 -6.33
C VAL A 10 -5.06 3.78 -6.60
N VAL A 11 -5.89 2.88 -6.07
CA VAL A 11 -5.82 1.44 -6.34
C VAL A 11 -7.10 1.00 -7.01
N GLU A 12 -6.95 0.31 -8.14
CA GLU A 12 -8.05 -0.10 -9.01
C GLU A 12 -8.00 -1.59 -9.30
N PHE A 13 -9.19 -2.18 -9.46
CA PHE A 13 -9.42 -3.56 -9.87
C PHE A 13 -10.28 -3.56 -11.15
N PRO A 14 -9.65 -3.67 -12.34
CA PRO A 14 -10.37 -3.84 -13.59
C PRO A 14 -11.16 -5.15 -13.59
N ASN A 15 -12.41 -5.09 -14.05
CA ASN A 15 -13.26 -6.26 -14.25
C ASN A 15 -14.10 -6.11 -15.53
N ARG A 16 -14.85 -7.16 -15.90
CA ARG A 16 -15.66 -7.17 -17.14
C ARG A 16 -16.77 -6.12 -17.19
N ARG A 17 -17.20 -5.60 -16.05
CA ARG A 17 -18.30 -4.63 -15.90
C ARG A 17 -17.81 -3.20 -15.63
N GLY A 18 -16.49 -2.98 -15.59
CA GLY A 18 -15.87 -1.69 -15.31
C GLY A 18 -14.69 -1.81 -14.36
N THR A 19 -14.19 -0.67 -13.89
CA THR A 19 -13.06 -0.62 -12.96
C THR A 19 -13.56 -0.25 -11.58
N LEU A 20 -13.34 -1.13 -10.60
CA LEU A 20 -13.57 -0.80 -9.19
C LEU A 20 -12.39 0.02 -8.69
N ARG A 21 -12.65 1.25 -8.23
CA ARG A 21 -11.66 2.05 -7.50
C ARG A 21 -11.78 1.73 -6.01
N ALA A 22 -10.83 0.97 -5.49
CA ALA A 22 -10.85 0.48 -4.12
C ALA A 22 -10.14 1.41 -3.13
N LEU A 23 -9.13 2.16 -3.60
CA LEU A 23 -8.59 3.34 -2.92
C LEU A 23 -8.70 4.53 -3.86
N ASP A 24 -9.21 5.67 -3.38
CA ASP A 24 -9.42 6.87 -4.17
C ASP A 24 -8.63 8.05 -3.62
N SER A 25 -7.48 8.32 -4.24
CA SER A 25 -6.65 9.51 -4.01
C SER A 25 -6.24 9.74 -2.55
N ILE A 26 -5.93 8.65 -1.81
CA ILE A 26 -5.57 8.76 -0.39
C ILE A 26 -4.17 9.35 -0.22
N SER A 27 -4.00 10.21 0.78
CA SER A 27 -2.71 10.79 1.14
C SER A 27 -2.52 10.80 2.65
N PHE A 28 -1.36 10.34 3.13
CA PHE A 28 -0.96 10.43 4.53
C PHE A 28 0.55 10.23 4.67
N GLU A 29 1.07 10.60 5.84
CA GLU A 29 2.47 10.45 6.19
C GLU A 29 2.59 9.77 7.55
N ILE A 30 3.71 9.08 7.78
CA ILE A 30 4.08 8.49 9.08
C ILE A 30 5.50 8.95 9.40
N ALA A 31 5.68 9.65 10.51
CA ALA A 31 6.98 10.05 11.02
C ALA A 31 7.71 8.88 11.72
N PRO A 32 9.05 8.95 11.87
CA PRO A 32 9.78 7.98 12.68
C PRO A 32 9.23 7.90 14.10
N GLY A 33 8.89 6.69 14.55
CA GLY A 33 8.33 6.44 15.89
C GLY A 33 6.83 6.74 16.05
N GLU A 34 6.16 7.22 14.99
CA GLU A 34 4.73 7.45 14.99
C GLU A 34 3.93 6.15 14.85
N ILE A 35 2.80 6.08 15.53
CA ILE A 35 1.83 4.99 15.40
C ILE A 35 0.57 5.56 14.74
N LEU A 36 0.30 5.12 13.51
CA LEU A 36 -0.91 5.48 12.78
C LEU A 36 -1.95 4.35 12.86
N GLY A 37 -3.13 4.65 13.40
CA GLY A 37 -4.28 3.75 13.39
C GLY A 37 -5.21 4.03 12.21
N VAL A 38 -5.51 3.02 11.40
CA VAL A 38 -6.51 3.13 10.31
C VAL A 38 -7.77 2.36 10.71
N VAL A 39 -8.89 3.07 10.81
CA VAL A 39 -10.19 2.53 11.24
C VAL A 39 -11.27 2.75 10.18
N GLY A 40 -12.30 1.91 10.19
CA GLY A 40 -13.39 1.96 9.20
C GLY A 40 -14.08 0.61 9.07
N GLU A 41 -15.21 0.57 8.37
CA GLU A 41 -16.01 -0.64 8.15
C GLU A 41 -15.28 -1.71 7.33
N SER A 42 -15.82 -2.93 7.34
CA SER A 42 -15.33 -3.99 6.44
C SER A 42 -15.43 -3.53 4.99
N GLY A 43 -14.37 -3.75 4.21
CA GLY A 43 -14.30 -3.29 2.81
C GLY A 43 -13.86 -1.84 2.60
N ALA A 44 -13.66 -1.04 3.65
CA ALA A 44 -13.22 0.37 3.53
C ALA A 44 -11.75 0.57 3.04
N GLY A 45 -11.08 -0.47 2.53
CA GLY A 45 -9.73 -0.36 1.98
C GLY A 45 -8.57 -0.45 2.99
N LYS A 46 -8.81 -0.67 4.29
CA LYS A 46 -7.76 -0.72 5.34
C LYS A 46 -6.63 -1.71 5.04
N SER A 47 -6.96 -2.99 4.87
CA SER A 47 -5.97 -4.04 4.57
C SER A 47 -5.35 -3.83 3.18
N LEU A 48 -6.12 -3.30 2.25
CA LEU A 48 -5.67 -2.99 0.90
C LEU A 48 -4.60 -1.88 0.88
N THR A 49 -4.74 -0.85 1.71
CA THR A 49 -3.72 0.19 1.89
C THR A 49 -2.39 -0.41 2.33
N GLY A 50 -2.42 -1.30 3.33
CA GLY A 50 -1.23 -2.04 3.77
C GLY A 50 -0.61 -2.86 2.65
N ALA A 51 -1.42 -3.66 1.94
CA ALA A 51 -0.97 -4.47 0.81
C ALA A 51 -0.36 -3.63 -0.32
N ALA A 52 -0.94 -2.46 -0.65
CA ALA A 52 -0.41 -1.55 -1.65
C ALA A 52 0.97 -1.00 -1.26
N ILE A 53 1.16 -0.60 0.01
CA ILE A 53 2.43 -0.07 0.52
C ILE A 53 3.57 -1.06 0.36
N ILE A 54 3.34 -2.34 0.67
CA ILE A 54 4.35 -3.39 0.59
C ILE A 54 4.38 -4.12 -0.76
N GLY A 55 3.58 -3.67 -1.73
CA GLY A 55 3.53 -4.24 -3.09
C GLY A 55 2.94 -5.64 -3.19
N LEU A 56 2.00 -6.00 -2.32
CA LEU A 56 1.30 -7.30 -2.29
C LEU A 56 -0.13 -7.22 -2.85
N LEU A 57 -0.38 -6.29 -3.77
CA LEU A 57 -1.63 -6.28 -4.52
C LEU A 57 -1.68 -7.50 -5.44
N GLU A 58 -2.74 -8.29 -5.32
CA GLU A 58 -2.99 -9.41 -6.21
C GLU A 58 -3.66 -8.95 -7.49
N PRO A 59 -3.30 -9.51 -8.66
CA PRO A 59 -4.01 -9.27 -9.91
C PRO A 59 -5.51 -9.58 -9.77
N PRO A 60 -6.41 -8.78 -10.39
CA PRO A 60 -6.12 -7.69 -11.33
C PRO A 60 -5.84 -6.33 -10.64
N GLY A 61 -5.68 -6.31 -9.32
CA GLY A 61 -5.40 -5.10 -8.55
C GLY A 61 -4.10 -4.41 -8.97
N ARG A 62 -4.16 -3.09 -9.11
CA ARG A 62 -3.00 -2.27 -9.49
C ARG A 62 -3.06 -0.89 -8.87
N ILE A 63 -1.89 -0.29 -8.64
CA ILE A 63 -1.78 1.15 -8.38
C ILE A 63 -1.99 1.86 -9.71
N ALA A 64 -3.07 2.63 -9.82
CA ALA A 64 -3.43 3.36 -11.04
C ALA A 64 -2.77 4.74 -11.10
N SER A 65 -2.57 5.38 -9.95
CA SER A 65 -1.88 6.67 -9.82
C SER A 65 -1.37 6.88 -8.40
N GLY A 66 -0.60 7.95 -8.22
CA GLY A 66 0.04 8.29 -6.95
C GLY A 66 1.42 7.65 -6.81
N GLN A 67 1.95 7.68 -5.58
CA GLN A 67 3.23 7.09 -5.23
C GLN A 67 3.34 6.79 -3.74
N ILE A 68 4.26 5.87 -3.41
CA ILE A 68 4.59 5.50 -2.04
C ILE A 68 6.10 5.72 -1.87
N LEU A 69 6.47 6.57 -0.91
CA LEU A 69 7.86 6.90 -0.59
C LEU A 69 8.21 6.32 0.78
N LEU A 70 9.33 5.59 0.86
CA LEU A 70 9.95 5.14 2.10
C LEU A 70 11.31 5.83 2.23
N GLU A 71 11.51 6.61 3.30
CA GLU A 71 12.72 7.41 3.51
C GLU A 71 13.07 8.30 2.29
N GLY A 72 12.03 8.82 1.62
CA GLY A 72 12.16 9.64 0.41
C GLY A 72 12.40 8.86 -0.89
N GLN A 73 12.62 7.55 -0.84
CA GLN A 73 12.74 6.70 -2.03
C GLN A 73 11.36 6.19 -2.47
N ARG A 74 11.02 6.33 -3.76
CA ARG A 74 9.80 5.72 -4.32
C ARG A 74 9.91 4.19 -4.38
N ILE A 75 8.93 3.50 -3.81
CA ILE A 75 8.94 2.03 -3.67
C ILE A 75 7.87 1.30 -4.48
N ASP A 76 6.77 1.96 -4.85
CA ASP A 76 5.63 1.33 -5.57
C ASP A 76 5.97 0.87 -7.00
N ASN A 77 7.06 1.38 -7.57
CA ASN A 77 7.51 1.08 -8.93
C ASN A 77 8.74 0.15 -8.98
N LEU A 78 9.19 -0.36 -7.83
CA LEU A 78 10.36 -1.23 -7.78
C LEU A 78 10.07 -2.60 -8.39
N ARG A 79 11.10 -3.17 -9.01
CA ARG A 79 11.05 -4.57 -9.45
C ARG A 79 11.04 -5.50 -8.23
N TYR A 80 10.56 -6.72 -8.45
CA TYR A 80 10.45 -7.75 -7.42
C TYR A 80 11.73 -7.92 -6.58
N GLU A 81 12.89 -8.04 -7.21
CA GLU A 81 14.18 -8.19 -6.52
C GLU A 81 14.52 -7.00 -5.61
N GLN A 82 14.23 -5.77 -6.06
CA GLN A 82 14.49 -4.57 -5.26
C GLN A 82 13.51 -4.50 -4.06
N MET A 83 12.24 -4.81 -4.30
CA MET A 83 11.23 -4.85 -3.24
C MET A 83 11.53 -5.92 -2.18
N ARG A 84 12.15 -7.05 -2.57
CA ARG A 84 12.61 -8.09 -1.64
C ARG A 84 13.64 -7.58 -0.62
N HIS A 85 14.41 -6.54 -0.94
CA HIS A 85 15.32 -5.92 0.03
C HIS A 85 14.61 -5.02 1.05
N ILE A 86 13.38 -4.57 0.76
CA ILE A 86 12.56 -3.75 1.64
C ILE A 86 11.71 -4.63 2.55
N ARG A 87 11.05 -5.65 1.99
CA ARG A 87 10.22 -6.59 2.73
C ARG A 87 11.05 -7.35 3.76
N GLY A 88 10.57 -7.40 5.00
CA GLY A 88 11.21 -8.09 6.12
C GLY A 88 12.42 -7.37 6.72
N ARG A 89 13.11 -6.49 5.98
CA ARG A 89 14.23 -5.70 6.49
C ARG A 89 13.85 -4.28 6.93
N LYS A 90 13.07 -3.58 6.11
CA LYS A 90 12.59 -2.22 6.39
C LYS A 90 11.11 -2.16 6.74
N ILE A 91 10.29 -2.98 6.08
CA ILE A 91 8.86 -3.10 6.37
C ILE A 91 8.53 -4.55 6.70
N GLY A 92 8.04 -4.79 7.92
CA GLY A 92 7.44 -6.05 8.34
C GLY A 92 5.92 -6.00 8.24
N ALA A 93 5.29 -7.12 7.91
CA ALA A 93 3.84 -7.25 7.85
C ALA A 93 3.39 -8.40 8.73
N ILE A 94 2.32 -8.19 9.49
CA ILE A 94 1.61 -9.21 10.25
C ILE A 94 0.18 -9.20 9.71
N PHE A 95 -0.21 -10.30 9.06
CA PHE A 95 -1.53 -10.41 8.43
C PHE A 95 -2.58 -10.86 9.44
N GLN A 96 -3.83 -10.45 9.20
CA GLN A 96 -4.96 -10.81 10.06
C GLN A 96 -5.19 -12.32 10.10
N ASP A 97 -4.96 -13.01 8.98
CA ASP A 97 -4.97 -14.47 8.93
C ASP A 97 -3.59 -14.97 8.47
N PRO A 98 -2.74 -15.47 9.39
CA PRO A 98 -1.38 -15.88 9.06
C PRO A 98 -1.31 -17.23 8.30
N LEU A 99 -2.44 -17.90 8.06
CA LEU A 99 -2.53 -19.27 7.53
C LEU A 99 -3.65 -19.39 6.47
N THR A 100 -3.37 -18.97 5.25
CA THR A 100 -4.04 -19.53 4.05
C THR A 100 -3.00 -19.88 3.00
#